data_AF-A0A0W0D9X9-F1
#
_entry.id   AF-A0A0W0D9X9-F1
#
_cell.length_a   1.000
_cell.length_b   1.000
_cell.length_c   1.000
_cell.angle_alpha   90.00
_cell.angle_beta   90.00
_cell.angle_gamma   90.00
#
_symmetry.space_group_name_H-M   'P 1'
#
loop_
_entity.id
_entity.type
_entity.pdbx_description
1 polymer ?
#
loop_
_entity_poly.entity_id
_entity_poly.type
_entity_poly.pdbx_seq_one_letter_code
_entity_poly.pdbx_strand_id
1 'polypeptide(L)'
;MALSLYLRIPSRRACNLLNTSGQSNYRVVNGISHKLLLSRGLITSTVDWKPIKTEKTPNEESQNKSTLGKKIALGLMIAMPVIAFGLGTWQLKRLAWKTQLIAECETKLTYDPIKLPKNFTVDMCEDWEYRKVLLKGKFLHEQEMFVGPRVRNGHKGYYLITPFIRNDTGEKLLIERGWIAEEKVPPENRTLHHLSMPEGNNVEVVCLIRPPKERGSLQWEQEDKQSRLWQVADIYDMAAKVGCTPIHFQALYDMKDHHWDTNDKQSTASNGKSSWKFWQKNEADKQPVKQPVKRPTFEKEFDELQFARAGVPIGKQPKIDLRNNHLQYLVTWYGLSLLSSIFLIVALRKYNKGTAIAPDQLKSDKLKHAKKYM
;
A
#
# COMPACT_ATOMS: atom_id res chain seq x y z
N MET A 1 28.98 4.10 1.67
CA MET A 1 28.56 5.30 2.44
C MET A 1 27.19 5.02 3.06
N ALA A 2 27.18 4.41 4.25
CA ALA A 2 25.95 4.09 4.98
C ALA A 2 26.12 4.53 6.42
N LEU A 3 25.33 5.53 6.85
CA LEU A 3 25.34 6.08 8.20
C LEU A 3 24.12 5.55 8.96
N SER A 4 24.41 4.59 9.83
CA SER A 4 23.54 4.08 10.89
C SER A 4 23.61 5.04 12.09
N LEU A 5 22.46 5.43 12.65
CA LEU A 5 22.38 6.29 13.84
C LEU A 5 21.44 5.68 14.88
N TYR A 6 22.05 4.93 15.80
CA TYR A 6 21.48 4.46 17.07
C TYR A 6 21.62 5.57 18.12
N LEU A 7 20.50 6.00 18.72
CA LEU A 7 20.49 6.95 19.84
C LEU A 7 20.81 6.22 21.15
N ARG A 8 21.95 6.56 21.77
CA ARG A 8 22.39 6.10 23.10
C ARG A 8 22.32 7.26 24.08
N ILE A 9 21.48 7.10 25.12
CA ILE A 9 21.36 7.98 26.29
C ILE A 9 22.63 7.86 27.15
N PRO A 10 23.13 8.95 27.77
CA PRO A 10 23.93 8.82 28.98
C PRO A 10 23.28 9.51 30.19
N SER A 11 23.42 8.78 31.30
CA SER A 11 23.04 9.07 32.66
C SER A 11 23.99 10.05 33.38
N ARG A 12 23.39 10.81 34.30
CA ARG A 12 23.90 11.37 35.57
C ARG A 12 25.36 11.04 35.98
N ARG A 13 26.11 12.09 36.34
CA ARG A 13 27.02 12.23 37.51
C ARG A 13 27.23 13.76 37.74
N ALA A 14 26.77 14.31 38.86
CA ALA A 14 27.50 14.53 40.12
C ALA A 14 28.54 15.67 40.06
N CYS A 15 28.25 16.78 40.74
CA CYS A 15 29.25 17.70 41.30
C CYS A 15 28.66 18.42 42.52
N ASN A 16 29.17 18.06 43.70
CA ASN A 16 29.13 18.88 44.91
C ASN A 16 30.03 20.11 44.70
N LEU A 17 29.73 21.25 45.33
CA LEU A 17 30.74 22.14 45.91
C LEU A 17 30.10 23.17 46.86
N LEU A 18 30.41 22.95 48.15
CA LEU A 18 30.78 23.88 49.20
C LEU A 18 30.05 25.23 49.39
N ASN A 19 29.33 25.21 50.51
CA ASN A 19 29.01 26.24 51.49
C ASN A 19 30.15 27.24 51.79
N THR A 20 29.88 28.54 51.74
CA THR A 20 30.66 29.57 52.47
C THR A 20 29.73 30.58 53.13
N SER A 21 30.01 30.80 54.41
CA SER A 21 29.34 31.65 55.38
C SER A 21 29.69 33.13 55.20
N GLY A 22 28.68 34.00 55.10
CA GLY A 22 28.82 35.45 55.23
C GLY A 22 28.18 35.95 56.54
N GLN A 23 29.00 36.23 57.54
CA GLN A 23 28.59 37.00 58.72
C GLN A 23 28.54 38.49 58.37
N SER A 24 27.45 39.17 58.72
CA SER A 24 27.33 40.63 58.69
C SER A 24 27.12 41.14 60.11
N ASN A 25 28.10 41.90 60.59
CA ASN A 25 28.10 42.62 61.85
C ASN A 25 27.26 43.90 61.73
N TYR A 26 26.35 44.14 62.66
CA TYR A 26 25.79 45.47 62.90
C TYR A 26 26.12 45.92 64.32
N ARG A 27 26.76 47.08 64.37
CA ARG A 27 27.20 47.83 65.54
C ARG A 27 26.10 48.84 65.87
N VAL A 28 25.53 48.80 67.06
CA VAL A 28 24.67 49.87 67.58
C VAL A 28 25.26 50.41 68.87
N VAL A 29 25.33 51.74 68.91
CA VAL A 29 26.00 52.59 69.89
C VAL A 29 25.11 52.79 71.12
N ASN A 30 25.78 52.95 72.27
CA ASN A 30 25.23 53.16 73.60
C ASN A 30 24.30 54.36 73.76
N GLY A 31 23.32 54.22 74.66
CA GLY A 31 22.56 55.32 75.29
C GLY A 31 22.01 54.87 76.65
N ILE A 32 22.50 55.49 77.72
CA ILE A 32 22.23 55.15 79.13
C ILE A 32 20.99 55.89 79.63
N SER A 33 20.07 55.20 80.30
CA SER A 33 19.36 55.78 81.45
C SER A 33 18.67 54.73 82.33
N HIS A 34 18.99 54.77 83.62
CA HIS A 34 18.48 53.91 84.68
C HIS A 34 17.01 54.23 85.01
N LYS A 35 16.19 53.19 85.19
CA LYS A 35 15.16 53.17 86.24
C LYS A 35 14.86 51.72 86.65
N LEU A 36 15.25 51.40 87.88
CA LEU A 36 14.87 50.20 88.62
C LEU A 36 13.35 50.17 88.79
N LEU A 37 12.70 49.17 88.20
CA LEU A 37 11.35 48.75 88.57
C LEU A 37 11.39 47.26 88.91
N LEU A 38 10.95 46.98 90.13
CA LEU A 38 10.80 45.67 90.75
C LEU A 38 10.11 44.67 89.81
N SER A 39 10.82 43.59 89.46
CA SER A 39 10.24 42.48 88.72
C SER A 39 9.33 41.67 89.65
N ARG A 40 8.02 41.76 89.44
CA ARG A 40 7.12 40.67 89.85
C ARG A 40 7.38 39.49 88.91
N GLY A 41 8.00 38.44 89.43
CA GLY A 41 8.22 37.19 88.70
C GLY A 41 6.89 36.48 88.48
N LEU A 42 6.27 36.71 87.31
CA LEU A 42 5.21 35.85 86.80
C LEU A 42 5.89 34.62 86.19
N ILE A 43 5.99 33.54 86.96
CA ILE A 43 6.43 32.24 86.41
C ILE A 43 5.25 31.69 85.60
N THR A 44 5.09 32.16 84.38
CA THR A 44 4.40 31.38 83.35
C THR A 44 5.43 30.42 82.78
N SER A 45 5.11 29.14 82.65
CA SER A 45 5.99 28.21 81.96
C SER A 45 6.33 28.81 80.59
N THR A 46 7.62 29.03 80.34
CA THR A 46 8.12 29.26 78.98
C THR A 46 7.93 27.96 78.24
N VAL A 47 6.69 27.66 77.87
CA VAL A 47 6.41 26.75 76.79
C VAL A 47 6.95 27.49 75.57
N ASP A 48 8.17 27.11 75.18
CA ASP A 48 8.68 27.37 73.84
C ASP A 48 7.65 26.75 72.88
N TRP A 49 6.68 27.56 72.48
CA TRP A 49 5.84 27.22 71.36
C TRP A 49 6.77 27.29 70.14
N LYS A 50 7.42 26.17 69.83
CA LYS A 50 7.91 25.99 68.48
C LYS A 50 6.64 26.03 67.64
N PRO A 51 6.45 26.99 66.70
CA PRO A 51 5.35 26.88 65.76
C PRO A 51 5.46 25.47 65.21
N ILE A 52 4.45 24.64 65.48
CA ILE A 52 4.28 23.40 64.73
C ILE A 52 4.12 23.92 63.31
N LYS A 53 5.22 23.94 62.55
CA LYS A 53 5.16 24.02 61.12
C LYS A 53 4.37 22.78 60.79
N THR A 54 3.07 22.94 60.56
CA THR A 54 2.22 21.88 60.08
C THR A 54 2.91 21.34 58.85
N GLU A 55 3.61 20.22 59.00
CA GLU A 55 4.17 19.50 57.88
C GLU A 55 2.97 19.12 57.04
N LYS A 56 2.90 19.74 55.85
CA LYS A 56 1.98 19.50 54.74
C LYS A 56 0.70 18.79 55.16
N THR A 57 -0.40 19.54 55.26
CA THR A 57 -1.71 18.91 55.44
C THR A 57 -1.86 17.81 54.35
N PRO A 58 -2.41 16.62 54.66
CA PRO A 58 -2.61 15.56 53.65
C PRO A 58 -3.44 16.03 52.44
N ASN A 59 -4.09 17.18 52.57
CA ASN A 59 -4.80 17.89 51.50
C ASN A 59 -3.87 18.61 50.50
N GLU A 60 -2.69 19.07 50.89
CA GLU A 60 -1.74 19.73 49.98
C GLU A 60 -1.07 18.76 49.00
N GLU A 61 -0.73 17.54 49.45
CA GLU A 61 -0.18 16.50 48.56
C GLU A 61 -1.26 15.98 47.59
N SER A 62 -2.51 15.86 48.04
CA SER A 62 -3.65 15.47 47.20
C SER A 62 -3.98 16.55 46.16
N GLN A 63 -3.92 17.84 46.53
CA GLN A 63 -4.15 18.95 45.61
C GLN A 63 -3.09 19.04 44.52
N ASN A 64 -1.81 18.81 44.83
CA ASN A 64 -0.73 18.85 43.84
C ASN A 64 -0.76 17.64 42.88
N LYS A 65 -1.15 16.45 43.35
CA LYS A 65 -1.44 15.29 42.46
C LYS A 65 -2.63 15.56 41.53
N SER A 66 -3.66 16.29 42.01
CA SER A 66 -4.83 16.63 41.22
C SER A 66 -4.54 17.62 40.07
N THR A 67 -3.60 18.56 40.26
CA THR A 67 -3.22 19.54 39.23
C THR A 67 -2.34 18.92 38.16
N LEU A 68 -1.44 17.99 38.52
CA LEU A 68 -0.67 17.21 37.55
C LEU A 68 -1.59 16.35 36.66
N GLY A 69 -2.52 15.62 37.25
CA GLY A 69 -3.50 14.80 36.50
C GLY A 69 -4.37 15.63 35.56
N LYS A 70 -4.82 16.82 36.00
CA LYS A 70 -5.56 17.77 35.15
C LYS A 70 -4.74 18.29 33.96
N LYS A 71 -3.45 18.59 34.16
CA LYS A 71 -2.55 19.01 33.07
C LYS A 71 -2.30 17.89 32.06
N ILE A 72 -2.11 16.66 32.54
CA ILE A 72 -1.95 15.48 31.67
C ILE A 72 -3.24 15.22 30.87
N ALA A 73 -4.40 15.26 31.53
CA ALA A 73 -5.69 15.07 30.88
C ALA A 73 -5.97 16.16 29.82
N LEU A 74 -5.67 17.43 30.12
CA LEU A 74 -5.79 18.53 29.17
C LEU A 74 -4.82 18.34 27.98
N GLY A 75 -3.57 17.96 28.25
CA GLY A 75 -2.58 17.66 27.22
C GLY A 75 -3.04 16.53 26.29
N LEU A 76 -3.59 15.45 26.84
CA LEU A 76 -4.12 14.34 26.06
C LEU A 76 -5.34 14.73 25.22
N MET A 77 -6.23 15.56 25.78
CA MET A 77 -7.41 16.08 25.09
C MET A 77 -7.05 16.99 23.89
N ILE A 78 -5.92 17.70 23.96
CA ILE A 78 -5.38 18.50 22.85
C ILE A 78 -4.59 17.63 21.87
N ALA A 79 -3.80 16.67 22.36
CA ALA A 79 -2.98 15.81 21.53
C ALA A 79 -3.82 14.96 20.56
N MET A 80 -4.96 14.44 21.04
CA MET A 80 -5.82 13.55 20.26
C MET A 80 -6.32 14.17 18.94
N PRO A 81 -6.99 15.35 18.90
CA PRO A 81 -7.43 15.96 17.65
C PRO A 81 -6.29 16.36 16.72
N VAL A 82 -5.13 16.76 17.28
CA VAL A 82 -3.93 17.12 16.50
C VAL A 82 -3.34 15.89 15.81
N ILE A 83 -3.18 14.78 16.53
CA ILE A 83 -2.67 13.53 15.97
C ILE A 83 -3.65 12.97 14.93
N ALA A 84 -4.95 12.97 15.24
CA ALA A 84 -5.98 12.52 14.31
C ALA A 84 -6.01 13.35 13.02
N PHE A 85 -5.82 14.67 13.12
CA PHE A 85 -5.70 15.55 11.95
C PHE A 85 -4.43 15.25 11.14
N GLY A 86 -3.29 15.07 11.80
CA GLY A 86 -2.04 14.68 11.14
C GLY A 86 -2.11 13.33 10.43
N LEU A 87 -2.81 12.35 11.02
CA LEU A 87 -3.07 11.07 10.38
C LEU A 87 -4.05 11.23 9.19
N GLY A 88 -5.07 12.08 9.32
CA GLY A 88 -5.99 12.41 8.23
C GLY A 88 -5.29 13.05 7.03
N THR A 89 -4.39 14.01 7.25
CA THR A 89 -3.61 14.65 6.17
C THR A 89 -2.63 13.68 5.53
N TRP A 90 -2.00 12.81 6.31
CA TRP A 90 -1.16 11.74 5.77
C TRP A 90 -1.98 10.76 4.89
N GLN A 91 -3.18 10.36 5.32
CA GLN A 91 -4.07 9.51 4.52
C GLN A 91 -4.50 10.18 3.22
N LEU A 92 -4.76 11.51 3.22
CA LEU A 92 -5.07 12.26 2.01
C LEU A 92 -3.88 12.25 1.02
N LYS A 93 -2.66 12.51 1.52
CA LYS A 93 -1.45 12.47 0.69
C LYS A 93 -1.21 11.06 0.14
N ARG A 94 -1.42 10.04 0.97
CA ARG A 94 -1.28 8.63 0.59
C ARG A 94 -2.30 8.23 -0.46
N LEU A 95 -3.54 8.69 -0.32
CA LEU A 95 -4.62 8.48 -1.29
C LEU A 95 -4.25 9.11 -2.64
N ALA A 96 -3.86 10.39 -2.65
CA ALA A 96 -3.48 11.10 -3.88
C ALA A 96 -2.34 10.38 -4.63
N TRP A 97 -1.29 10.00 -3.90
CA TRP A 97 -0.18 9.22 -4.47
C TRP A 97 -0.64 7.88 -5.05
N LYS A 98 -1.47 7.11 -4.33
CA LYS A 98 -2.02 5.84 -4.84
C LYS A 98 -2.90 6.04 -6.07
N THR A 99 -3.75 7.07 -6.08
CA THR A 99 -4.61 7.38 -7.22
C THR A 99 -3.78 7.76 -8.44
N GLN A 100 -2.71 8.54 -8.26
CA GLN A 100 -1.79 8.88 -9.35
C GLN A 100 -1.10 7.64 -9.94
N LEU A 101 -0.63 6.72 -9.09
CA LEU A 101 -0.04 5.45 -9.53
C LEU A 101 -1.03 4.61 -10.34
N ILE A 102 -2.29 4.49 -9.87
CA ILE A 102 -3.35 3.77 -10.58
C ILE A 102 -3.61 4.43 -11.94
N ALA A 103 -3.77 5.76 -11.98
CA ALA A 103 -4.02 6.50 -13.21
C ALA A 103 -2.87 6.36 -14.21
N GLU A 104 -1.62 6.35 -13.76
CA GLU A 104 -0.46 6.12 -14.62
C GLU A 104 -0.51 4.71 -15.24
N CYS A 105 -0.77 3.69 -14.41
CA CYS A 105 -0.89 2.31 -14.88
C CYS A 105 -2.06 2.14 -15.87
N GLU A 106 -3.22 2.75 -15.60
CA GLU A 106 -4.40 2.74 -16.50
C GLU A 106 -4.10 3.44 -17.82
N THR A 107 -3.37 4.56 -17.78
CA THR A 107 -2.93 5.28 -18.96
C THR A 107 -1.99 4.42 -19.81
N LYS A 108 -1.02 3.74 -19.18
CA LYS A 108 -0.11 2.78 -19.86
C LYS A 108 -0.85 1.61 -20.51
N LEU A 109 -1.90 1.10 -19.86
CA LEU A 109 -2.77 0.06 -20.41
C LEU A 109 -3.65 0.52 -21.58
N THR A 110 -3.95 1.81 -21.66
CA THR A 110 -4.85 2.35 -22.70
C THR A 110 -4.14 2.46 -24.04
N TYR A 111 -2.82 2.71 -24.05
CA TYR A 111 -2.06 2.84 -25.29
C TYR A 111 -2.02 1.55 -26.12
N ASP A 112 -1.93 1.73 -27.43
CA ASP A 112 -1.80 0.62 -28.37
C ASP A 112 -0.48 -0.14 -28.18
N PRO A 113 -0.46 -1.45 -28.55
CA PRO A 113 0.74 -2.27 -28.44
C PRO A 113 1.90 -1.72 -29.27
N ILE A 114 3.08 -1.58 -28.64
CA ILE A 114 4.32 -1.15 -29.30
C ILE A 114 5.24 -2.36 -29.52
N LYS A 115 6.03 -2.36 -30.59
CA LYS A 115 7.07 -3.40 -30.78
C LYS A 115 8.18 -3.24 -29.74
N LEU A 116 8.63 -4.35 -29.15
CA LEU A 116 9.72 -4.32 -28.17
C LEU A 116 11.03 -3.82 -28.83
N PRO A 117 11.72 -2.82 -28.25
CA PRO A 117 13.00 -2.36 -28.78
C PRO A 117 14.06 -3.47 -28.75
N LYS A 118 15.07 -3.37 -29.61
CA LYS A 118 16.11 -4.41 -29.75
C LYS A 118 16.98 -4.52 -28.49
N ASN A 119 17.40 -3.39 -27.91
CA ASN A 119 18.30 -3.33 -26.75
C ASN A 119 17.53 -3.22 -25.42
N PHE A 120 16.56 -4.11 -25.19
CA PHE A 120 15.73 -4.01 -23.98
C PHE A 120 16.41 -4.71 -22.80
N THR A 121 16.78 -3.93 -21.78
CA THR A 121 17.46 -4.41 -20.55
C THR A 121 16.49 -4.45 -19.36
N VAL A 122 16.82 -5.21 -18.32
CA VAL A 122 16.02 -5.36 -17.09
C VAL A 122 15.70 -4.02 -16.43
N ASP A 123 16.63 -3.07 -16.43
CA ASP A 123 16.44 -1.75 -15.80
C ASP A 123 15.31 -0.93 -16.46
N MET A 124 15.10 -1.09 -17.77
CA MET A 124 14.02 -0.42 -18.50
C MET A 124 12.64 -1.04 -18.22
N CYS A 125 12.59 -2.19 -17.55
CA CYS A 125 11.37 -2.95 -17.33
C CYS A 125 10.40 -2.26 -16.36
N GLU A 126 10.92 -1.52 -15.37
CA GLU A 126 10.11 -0.80 -14.39
C GLU A 126 9.31 0.34 -15.05
N ASP A 127 9.95 1.11 -15.93
CA ASP A 127 9.30 2.19 -16.68
C ASP A 127 8.20 1.67 -17.61
N TRP A 128 8.42 0.48 -18.19
CA TRP A 128 7.52 -0.18 -19.13
C TRP A 128 6.49 -1.08 -18.46
N GLU A 129 6.42 -1.14 -17.13
CA GLU A 129 5.39 -1.92 -16.44
C GLU A 129 3.98 -1.49 -16.89
N TYR A 130 3.11 -2.47 -17.17
CA TYR A 130 1.76 -2.26 -17.71
C TYR A 130 1.70 -1.69 -19.14
N ARG A 131 2.80 -1.56 -19.86
CA ARG A 131 2.76 -1.25 -21.29
C ARG A 131 2.53 -2.51 -22.12
N LYS A 132 1.64 -2.41 -23.11
CA LYS A 132 1.37 -3.48 -24.08
C LYS A 132 2.49 -3.52 -25.13
N VAL A 133 3.00 -4.71 -25.39
CA VAL A 133 4.00 -4.95 -26.43
C VAL A 133 3.59 -6.05 -27.37
N LEU A 134 3.87 -5.86 -28.66
CA LEU A 134 3.69 -6.87 -29.69
C LEU A 134 5.01 -7.62 -29.89
N LEU A 135 4.97 -8.94 -29.70
CA LEU A 135 6.10 -9.84 -29.91
C LEU A 135 5.82 -10.74 -31.11
N LYS A 136 6.81 -10.92 -31.98
CA LYS A 136 6.76 -11.83 -33.13
C LYS A 136 7.89 -12.84 -33.06
N GLY A 137 7.60 -14.11 -33.28
CA GLY A 137 8.55 -15.16 -32.96
C GLY A 137 7.99 -16.57 -32.94
N LYS A 138 8.72 -17.47 -32.27
CA LYS A 138 8.38 -18.88 -32.13
C LYS A 138 8.40 -19.30 -30.66
N PHE A 139 7.43 -20.12 -30.24
CA PHE A 139 7.40 -20.72 -28.92
C PHE A 139 8.26 -22.00 -28.84
N LEU A 140 8.97 -22.18 -27.72
CA LEU A 140 9.70 -23.40 -27.40
C LEU A 140 8.87 -24.28 -26.47
N HIS A 141 8.01 -25.11 -27.06
CA HIS A 141 7.08 -25.98 -26.32
C HIS A 141 7.78 -27.08 -25.50
N GLU A 142 8.99 -27.47 -25.89
CA GLU A 142 9.80 -28.46 -25.16
C GLU A 142 10.20 -27.97 -23.76
N GLN A 143 10.35 -26.66 -23.59
CA GLN A 143 10.81 -26.02 -22.36
C GLN A 143 9.68 -25.31 -21.60
N GLU A 144 8.44 -25.80 -21.75
CA GLU A 144 7.29 -25.30 -20.99
C GLU A 144 7.45 -25.53 -19.48
N MET A 145 7.11 -24.52 -18.69
CA MET A 145 7.11 -24.55 -17.23
C MET A 145 5.71 -24.24 -16.71
N PHE A 146 5.35 -24.83 -15.57
CA PHE A 146 4.03 -24.72 -14.96
C PHE A 146 4.15 -24.10 -13.57
N VAL A 147 3.35 -23.07 -13.27
CA VAL A 147 3.33 -22.42 -11.95
C VAL A 147 1.99 -22.63 -11.27
N GLY A 148 1.96 -23.29 -10.12
CA GLY A 148 0.71 -23.52 -9.40
C GLY A 148 0.86 -24.33 -8.11
N PRO A 149 -0.25 -24.78 -7.52
CA PRO A 149 -1.61 -24.80 -8.06
C PRO A 149 -2.29 -23.42 -8.12
N ARG A 150 -3.13 -23.19 -9.14
CA ARG A 150 -3.95 -21.98 -9.34
C ARG A 150 -5.38 -22.34 -9.70
N VAL A 151 -6.34 -21.69 -9.04
CA VAL A 151 -7.76 -21.92 -9.30
C VAL A 151 -8.32 -20.77 -10.14
N ARG A 152 -9.05 -21.09 -11.20
CA ARG A 152 -9.79 -20.13 -12.03
C ARG A 152 -11.19 -20.69 -12.28
N ASN A 153 -12.22 -19.89 -11.99
CA ASN A 153 -13.63 -20.27 -12.13
C ASN A 153 -13.99 -21.63 -11.46
N GLY A 154 -13.38 -21.92 -10.30
CA GLY A 154 -13.61 -23.17 -9.55
C GLY A 154 -12.82 -24.39 -10.04
N HIS A 155 -12.11 -24.29 -11.16
CA HIS A 155 -11.27 -25.38 -11.69
C HIS A 155 -9.81 -25.21 -11.27
N LYS A 156 -9.15 -26.33 -10.95
CA LYS A 156 -7.71 -26.38 -10.65
C LYS A 156 -6.90 -26.35 -11.94
N GLY A 157 -5.76 -25.68 -11.88
CA GLY A 157 -4.85 -25.55 -13.00
C GLY A 157 -3.54 -24.88 -12.63
N TYR A 158 -2.80 -24.48 -13.65
CA TYR A 158 -1.46 -23.92 -13.54
C TYR A 158 -1.32 -22.74 -14.49
N TYR A 159 -0.42 -21.80 -14.18
CA TYR A 159 0.04 -20.85 -15.18
C TYR A 159 1.11 -21.49 -16.06
N LEU A 160 0.91 -21.43 -17.36
CA LEU A 160 1.83 -21.92 -18.36
C LEU A 160 2.78 -20.79 -18.75
N ILE A 161 4.06 -21.02 -18.48
CA ILE A 161 5.16 -20.15 -18.88
C ILE A 161 5.95 -20.87 -19.97
N THR A 162 6.04 -20.25 -21.15
CA THR A 162 6.71 -20.83 -22.31
C THR A 162 7.80 -19.85 -22.78
N PRO A 163 9.05 -20.32 -22.96
CA PRO A 163 10.08 -19.51 -23.60
C PRO A 163 9.72 -19.20 -25.05
N PHE A 164 10.03 -17.98 -25.48
CA PHE A 164 9.71 -17.47 -26.81
C PHE A 164 10.95 -16.89 -27.46
N ILE A 165 11.31 -17.37 -28.65
CA ILE A 165 12.41 -16.81 -29.43
C ILE A 165 11.86 -15.68 -30.29
N ARG A 166 12.38 -14.47 -30.08
CA ARG A 166 12.03 -13.29 -30.88
C ARG A 166 12.66 -13.37 -32.28
N ASN A 167 11.88 -13.13 -33.33
CA ASN A 167 12.39 -13.16 -34.71
C ASN A 167 13.40 -12.04 -35.03
N ASP A 168 13.26 -10.88 -34.39
CA ASP A 168 14.10 -9.71 -34.69
C ASP A 168 15.55 -9.84 -34.18
N THR A 169 15.75 -10.44 -33.00
CA THR A 169 17.06 -10.52 -32.33
C THR A 169 17.51 -11.95 -32.03
N GLY A 170 16.62 -12.94 -32.08
CA GLY A 170 16.90 -14.33 -31.67
C GLY A 170 16.97 -14.54 -30.16
N GLU A 171 16.73 -13.49 -29.35
CA GLU A 171 16.73 -13.60 -27.90
C GLU A 171 15.53 -14.41 -27.41
N LYS A 172 15.77 -15.21 -26.36
CA LYS A 172 14.70 -15.90 -25.65
C LYS A 172 14.07 -14.96 -24.64
N LEU A 173 12.74 -14.94 -24.60
CA LEU A 173 11.91 -14.18 -23.67
C LEU A 173 11.01 -15.13 -22.91
N LEU A 174 10.70 -14.81 -21.66
CA LEU A 174 9.82 -15.64 -20.83
C LEU A 174 8.38 -15.11 -20.91
N ILE A 175 7.47 -15.89 -21.52
CA ILE A 175 6.07 -15.50 -21.69
C ILE A 175 5.15 -16.38 -20.84
N GLU A 176 4.47 -15.78 -19.86
CA GLU A 176 3.30 -16.37 -19.18
C GLU A 176 2.12 -16.34 -20.16
N ARG A 177 1.84 -17.47 -20.83
CA ARG A 177 0.73 -17.60 -21.80
C ARG A 177 -0.64 -17.58 -21.14
N GLY A 178 -0.70 -17.93 -19.86
CA GLY A 178 -1.92 -17.85 -19.06
C GLY A 178 -2.25 -19.13 -18.31
N TRP A 179 -3.50 -19.27 -17.89
CA TRP A 179 -3.95 -20.39 -17.08
C TRP A 179 -4.38 -21.59 -17.95
N ILE A 180 -3.97 -22.79 -17.57
CA ILE A 180 -4.36 -24.07 -18.18
C ILE A 180 -4.91 -25.01 -17.10
N ALA A 181 -5.95 -25.77 -17.44
CA ALA A 181 -6.55 -26.76 -16.54
C ALA A 181 -5.57 -27.93 -16.27
N GLU A 182 -5.63 -28.50 -15.07
CA GLU A 182 -4.76 -29.63 -14.65
C GLU A 182 -4.84 -30.82 -15.60
N GLU A 183 -6.04 -31.19 -16.04
CA GLU A 183 -6.30 -32.29 -16.99
C GLU A 183 -5.66 -32.08 -18.37
N LYS A 184 -5.37 -30.83 -18.73
CA LYS A 184 -4.87 -30.39 -20.04
C LYS A 184 -3.39 -29.99 -20.03
N VAL A 185 -2.71 -30.19 -18.89
CA VAL A 185 -1.26 -29.99 -18.77
C VAL A 185 -0.49 -30.84 -19.80
N PRO A 186 -0.78 -32.16 -19.95
CA PRO A 186 -0.16 -32.97 -21.00
C PRO A 186 -0.56 -32.46 -22.39
N PRO A 187 0.40 -32.27 -23.31
CA PRO A 187 0.12 -31.83 -24.68
C PRO A 187 -0.92 -32.66 -25.42
N GLU A 188 -0.91 -33.99 -25.25
CA GLU A 188 -1.80 -34.96 -25.91
C GLU A 188 -3.28 -34.75 -25.58
N ASN A 189 -3.58 -34.19 -24.40
CA ASN A 189 -4.95 -33.97 -23.95
C ASN A 189 -5.57 -32.68 -24.52
N ARG A 190 -4.78 -31.85 -25.19
CA ARG A 190 -5.21 -30.57 -25.76
C ARG A 190 -5.87 -30.84 -27.11
N THR A 191 -7.08 -30.32 -27.35
CA THR A 191 -7.81 -30.60 -28.60
C THR A 191 -7.51 -29.56 -29.68
N LEU A 192 -7.35 -28.29 -29.29
CA LEU A 192 -7.04 -27.19 -30.21
C LEU A 192 -5.53 -26.94 -30.23
N HIS A 193 -4.79 -27.80 -30.93
CA HIS A 193 -3.33 -27.71 -31.00
C HIS A 193 -2.83 -26.41 -31.64
N HIS A 194 -3.51 -25.90 -32.67
CA HIS A 194 -3.07 -24.67 -33.35
C HIS A 194 -3.09 -23.43 -32.44
N LEU A 195 -4.02 -23.37 -31.47
CA LEU A 195 -4.11 -22.29 -30.49
C LEU A 195 -3.31 -22.59 -29.22
N SER A 196 -3.34 -23.84 -28.76
CA SER A 196 -2.64 -24.23 -27.53
C SER A 196 -1.14 -24.36 -27.74
N MET A 197 -0.66 -24.74 -28.93
CA MET A 197 0.76 -24.91 -29.26
C MET A 197 1.01 -24.46 -30.71
N PRO A 198 1.04 -23.15 -30.98
CA PRO A 198 1.31 -22.66 -32.32
C PRO A 198 2.75 -22.96 -32.74
N GLU A 199 2.92 -23.79 -33.77
CA GLU A 199 4.24 -24.27 -34.23
C GLU A 199 4.92 -23.31 -35.23
N GLY A 200 4.24 -22.23 -35.60
CA GLY A 200 4.68 -21.27 -36.61
C GLY A 200 5.96 -20.55 -36.25
N ASN A 201 6.71 -20.16 -37.28
CA ASN A 201 7.90 -19.31 -37.09
C ASN A 201 7.53 -17.83 -36.89
N ASN A 202 6.29 -17.42 -37.16
CA ASN A 202 5.85 -16.01 -37.07
C ASN A 202 4.56 -15.86 -36.25
N VAL A 203 4.59 -16.34 -35.01
CA VAL A 203 3.47 -16.17 -34.06
C VAL A 203 3.52 -14.76 -33.50
N GLU A 204 2.39 -14.05 -33.59
CA GLU A 204 2.22 -12.71 -33.02
C GLU A 204 1.49 -12.80 -31.69
N VAL A 205 2.08 -12.28 -30.62
CA VAL A 205 1.46 -12.26 -29.29
C VAL A 205 1.57 -10.88 -28.68
N VAL A 206 0.44 -10.38 -28.18
CA VAL A 206 0.40 -9.14 -27.39
C VAL A 206 0.61 -9.49 -25.92
N CYS A 207 1.67 -8.95 -25.35
CA CYS A 207 2.04 -9.17 -23.96
C CYS A 207 2.04 -7.87 -23.16
N LEU A 208 1.86 -7.97 -21.85
CA LEU A 208 2.19 -6.93 -20.90
C LEU A 208 3.58 -7.18 -20.34
N ILE A 209 4.36 -6.11 -20.20
CA ILE A 209 5.62 -6.17 -19.48
C ILE A 209 5.37 -6.14 -17.98
N ARG A 210 6.08 -7.01 -17.26
CA ARG A 210 6.17 -7.02 -15.81
C ARG A 210 7.63 -7.04 -15.37
N PRO A 211 8.04 -6.18 -14.42
CA PRO A 211 9.37 -6.29 -13.83
C PRO A 211 9.51 -7.67 -13.17
N PRO A 212 10.67 -8.32 -13.33
CA PRO A 212 10.95 -9.55 -12.61
C PRO A 212 10.88 -9.26 -11.11
N LYS A 213 10.18 -10.11 -10.36
CA LYS A 213 10.14 -10.02 -8.90
C LYS A 213 11.12 -11.03 -8.35
N GLU A 214 11.97 -10.56 -7.44
CA GLU A 214 12.80 -11.46 -6.65
C GLU A 214 11.93 -12.30 -5.72
N ARG A 215 12.42 -13.50 -5.41
CA ARG A 215 11.89 -14.33 -4.34
C ARG A 215 11.94 -13.60 -3.01
N GLY A 216 10.84 -13.60 -2.29
CA GLY A 216 10.76 -13.12 -0.91
C GLY A 216 11.38 -14.11 0.09
N SER A 217 11.81 -13.59 1.24
CA SER A 217 12.60 -14.33 2.25
C SER A 217 11.90 -15.53 2.88
N LEU A 218 10.57 -15.62 2.81
CA LEU A 218 9.77 -16.71 3.38
C LEU A 218 9.39 -17.79 2.34
N GLN A 219 9.88 -17.69 1.11
CA GLN A 219 9.65 -18.71 0.09
C GLN A 219 10.81 -19.71 0.05
N TRP A 220 10.48 -21.01 0.08
CA TRP A 220 11.44 -22.10 -0.05
C TRP A 220 12.06 -22.12 -1.45
N GLU A 221 13.32 -22.54 -1.54
CA GLU A 221 13.95 -22.83 -2.84
C GLU A 221 13.27 -24.03 -3.47
N GLN A 222 13.25 -24.06 -4.80
CA GLN A 222 12.81 -25.24 -5.50
C GLN A 222 13.81 -26.38 -5.24
N GLU A 223 13.34 -27.45 -4.62
CA GLU A 223 14.17 -28.61 -4.28
C GLU A 223 14.63 -29.36 -5.54
N ASP A 224 13.74 -29.52 -6.52
CA ASP A 224 14.03 -30.18 -7.80
C ASP A 224 14.17 -29.18 -8.95
N LYS A 225 15.42 -28.92 -9.36
CA LYS A 225 15.75 -28.03 -10.48
C LYS A 225 15.42 -28.63 -11.85
N GLN A 226 15.24 -29.94 -11.96
CA GLN A 226 14.88 -30.60 -13.23
C GLN A 226 13.38 -30.51 -13.50
N SER A 227 12.55 -30.51 -12.44
CA SER A 227 11.10 -30.39 -12.57
C SER A 227 10.65 -29.18 -13.38
N ARG A 228 9.62 -29.38 -14.21
CA ARG A 228 8.91 -28.31 -14.95
C ARG A 228 7.88 -27.60 -14.07
N LEU A 229 7.59 -28.14 -12.89
CA LEU A 229 6.59 -27.60 -11.96
C LEU A 229 7.24 -26.68 -10.93
N TRP A 230 6.69 -25.49 -10.82
CA TRP A 230 7.09 -24.43 -9.90
C TRP A 230 5.92 -24.05 -8.99
N GLN A 231 6.20 -23.82 -7.72
CA GLN A 231 5.17 -23.33 -6.78
C GLN A 231 4.98 -21.81 -6.91
N VAL A 232 6.09 -21.09 -7.11
CA VAL A 232 6.15 -19.64 -7.23
C VAL A 232 6.89 -19.30 -8.53
N ALA A 233 6.45 -18.25 -9.22
CA ALA A 233 7.11 -17.75 -10.42
C ALA A 233 8.35 -16.94 -10.04
N ASP A 234 9.50 -17.61 -9.89
CA ASP A 234 10.81 -16.94 -9.79
C ASP A 234 11.39 -16.77 -11.19
N ILE A 235 11.32 -15.53 -11.70
CA ILE A 235 11.71 -15.21 -13.07
C ILE A 235 13.22 -15.34 -13.26
N TYR A 236 14.02 -15.09 -12.23
CA TYR A 236 15.48 -15.17 -12.34
C TYR A 236 15.94 -16.62 -12.47
N ASP A 237 15.44 -17.50 -11.60
CA ASP A 237 15.78 -18.93 -11.65
C ASP A 237 15.21 -19.62 -12.89
N MET A 238 13.97 -19.29 -13.27
CA MET A 238 13.36 -19.77 -14.51
C MET A 238 14.15 -19.32 -15.74
N ALA A 239 14.62 -18.06 -15.74
CA ALA A 239 15.40 -17.53 -16.85
C ALA A 239 16.79 -18.18 -16.93
N ALA A 240 17.43 -18.43 -15.78
CA ALA A 240 18.69 -19.15 -15.71
C ALA A 240 18.56 -20.59 -16.25
N LYS A 241 17.45 -21.29 -15.95
CA LYS A 241 17.18 -22.65 -16.44
C LYS A 241 17.08 -22.73 -17.97
N VAL A 242 16.48 -21.71 -18.60
CA VAL A 242 16.23 -21.66 -20.06
C VAL A 242 17.38 -20.97 -20.83
N GLY A 243 18.19 -20.17 -20.12
CA GLY A 243 19.18 -19.28 -20.71
C GLY A 243 18.53 -18.09 -21.42
N CYS A 244 17.61 -17.39 -20.74
CA CYS A 244 16.95 -16.18 -21.26
C CYS A 244 17.20 -14.96 -20.38
N THR A 245 16.86 -13.78 -20.89
CA THR A 245 16.90 -12.53 -20.10
C THR A 245 15.77 -12.56 -19.07
N PRO A 246 16.00 -12.20 -17.80
CA PRO A 246 15.02 -12.30 -16.72
C PRO A 246 13.98 -11.18 -16.82
N ILE A 247 13.15 -11.23 -17.85
CA ILE A 247 12.03 -10.30 -18.05
C ILE A 247 10.77 -11.14 -18.16
N HIS A 248 9.75 -10.72 -17.42
CA HIS A 248 8.48 -11.41 -17.41
C HIS A 248 7.49 -10.73 -18.35
N PHE A 249 7.05 -11.47 -19.38
CA PHE A 249 5.98 -11.05 -20.27
C PHE A 249 4.71 -11.83 -19.94
N GLN A 250 3.59 -11.14 -19.80
CA GLN A 250 2.30 -11.76 -19.55
C GLN A 250 1.42 -11.63 -20.78
N ALA A 251 1.06 -12.75 -21.42
CA ALA A 251 0.17 -12.74 -22.56
C ALA A 251 -1.20 -12.18 -22.17
N LEU A 252 -1.72 -11.28 -23.01
CA LEU A 252 -3.03 -10.71 -22.81
C LEU A 252 -4.12 -11.77 -23.04
N TYR A 253 -5.24 -11.55 -22.36
CA TYR A 253 -6.46 -12.30 -22.60
C TYR A 253 -6.94 -12.08 -24.03
N ASP A 254 -6.96 -13.16 -24.81
CA ASP A 254 -7.42 -13.16 -26.20
C ASP A 254 -8.19 -14.45 -26.51
N MET A 255 -9.44 -14.31 -26.97
CA MET A 255 -10.38 -15.40 -27.26
C MET A 255 -10.72 -15.49 -28.75
N LYS A 256 -9.84 -14.95 -29.60
CA LYS A 256 -9.98 -15.00 -31.07
C LYS A 256 -9.20 -16.18 -31.63
N ASP A 257 -9.67 -16.74 -32.75
CA ASP A 257 -8.82 -17.66 -33.50
C ASP A 257 -7.71 -16.88 -34.21
N HIS A 258 -6.45 -17.26 -33.99
CA HIS A 258 -5.31 -16.69 -34.68
C HIS A 258 -4.76 -17.70 -35.66
N HIS A 259 -4.97 -17.43 -36.95
CA HIS A 259 -4.24 -18.10 -38.00
C HIS A 259 -2.83 -17.52 -38.05
N TRP A 260 -1.92 -18.16 -37.32
CA TRP A 260 -0.50 -17.93 -37.50
C TRP A 260 -0.13 -18.51 -38.87
N ASP A 261 0.54 -17.72 -39.72
CA ASP A 261 1.05 -18.21 -41.00
C ASP A 261 2.00 -19.39 -40.71
N THR A 262 1.49 -20.62 -40.82
CA THR A 262 2.28 -21.74 -41.30
C THR A 262 2.85 -21.28 -42.63
N ASN A 263 4.14 -21.49 -42.89
CA ASN A 263 4.71 -21.22 -44.21
C ASN A 263 4.05 -22.15 -45.25
N ASP A 264 2.81 -21.88 -45.62
CA ASP A 264 2.27 -22.28 -46.89
C ASP A 264 2.97 -21.37 -47.87
N LYS A 265 3.94 -21.98 -48.56
CA LYS A 265 4.23 -21.58 -49.93
C LYS A 265 2.88 -21.46 -50.62
N GLN A 266 2.37 -20.24 -50.70
CA GLN A 266 1.39 -19.87 -51.69
C GLN A 266 2.13 -19.96 -53.01
N SER A 267 2.27 -21.20 -53.47
CA SER A 267 2.42 -21.50 -54.87
C SER A 267 1.23 -20.82 -55.51
N THR A 268 1.48 -19.64 -56.07
CA THR A 268 0.69 -19.10 -57.15
C THR A 268 0.79 -20.13 -58.27
N ALA A 269 0.01 -21.21 -58.16
CA ALA A 269 -0.38 -22.01 -59.29
C ALA A 269 -1.16 -21.04 -60.17
N SER A 270 -0.46 -20.45 -61.13
CA SER A 270 -1.06 -19.70 -62.23
C SER A 270 -1.97 -20.67 -62.98
N ASN A 271 -3.22 -20.76 -62.53
CA ASN A 271 -4.22 -21.57 -63.17
C ASN A 271 -4.46 -20.93 -64.55
N GLY A 272 -4.16 -21.70 -65.59
CA GLY A 272 -4.26 -21.27 -66.97
C GLY A 272 -5.64 -20.65 -67.24
N LYS A 273 -5.63 -19.50 -67.90
CA LYS A 273 -6.83 -18.83 -68.40
C LYS A 273 -7.65 -19.84 -69.23
N SER A 274 -8.80 -20.25 -68.72
CA SER A 274 -9.83 -20.94 -69.51
C SER A 274 -10.90 -19.94 -69.95
N SER A 275 -11.00 -19.75 -71.25
CA SER A 275 -11.91 -18.85 -71.95
C SER A 275 -13.31 -19.43 -72.07
N TRP A 276 -14.11 -19.42 -71.01
CA TRP A 276 -15.53 -19.85 -71.07
C TRP A 276 -16.47 -18.99 -70.22
N LYS A 277 -16.22 -17.67 -70.14
CA LYS A 277 -17.22 -16.69 -69.66
C LYS A 277 -17.81 -15.91 -70.84
N PHE A 278 -18.57 -16.61 -71.70
CA PHE A 278 -19.26 -15.99 -72.85
C PHE A 278 -20.79 -15.95 -72.69
N TRP A 279 -21.37 -16.55 -71.65
CA TRP A 279 -22.82 -16.50 -71.43
C TRP A 279 -23.15 -16.39 -69.94
N GLN A 280 -23.15 -15.17 -69.41
CA GLN A 280 -24.13 -14.82 -68.39
C GLN A 280 -24.45 -13.33 -68.50
N LYS A 281 -25.69 -13.12 -68.92
CA LYS A 281 -26.33 -11.90 -69.35
C LYS A 281 -26.49 -10.93 -68.17
N ASN A 282 -26.26 -9.65 -68.47
CA ASN A 282 -26.51 -8.52 -67.59
C ASN A 282 -27.99 -8.49 -67.17
N GLU A 283 -28.25 -8.68 -65.87
CA GLU A 283 -29.43 -8.10 -65.21
C GLU A 283 -28.97 -6.92 -64.38
N ALA A 284 -29.47 -5.76 -64.79
CA ALA A 284 -29.18 -4.46 -64.25
C ALA A 284 -29.78 -4.28 -62.85
N ASP A 285 -28.98 -3.63 -61.99
CA ASP A 285 -29.37 -2.63 -61.01
C ASP A 285 -30.70 -2.81 -60.28
N LYS A 286 -30.66 -3.62 -59.22
CA LYS A 286 -31.32 -3.29 -57.95
C LYS A 286 -30.37 -3.61 -56.81
N GLN A 287 -29.59 -2.62 -56.38
CA GLN A 287 -28.92 -2.68 -55.08
C GLN A 287 -30.00 -2.53 -53.99
N PRO A 288 -30.29 -3.53 -53.15
CA PRO A 288 -30.95 -3.23 -51.89
C PRO A 288 -29.93 -2.49 -51.04
N VAL A 289 -30.24 -1.24 -50.71
CA VAL A 289 -29.55 -0.44 -49.70
C VAL A 289 -29.39 -1.30 -48.46
N LYS A 290 -28.17 -1.84 -48.25
CA LYS A 290 -27.79 -2.48 -46.99
C LYS A 290 -27.79 -1.38 -45.95
N GLN A 291 -28.93 -1.21 -45.27
CA GLN A 291 -28.97 -0.48 -44.01
C GLN A 291 -27.86 -1.06 -43.12
N PRO A 292 -27.07 -0.22 -42.41
CA PRO A 292 -26.06 -0.71 -41.50
C PRO A 292 -26.81 -1.42 -40.38
N VAL A 293 -26.90 -2.75 -40.49
CA VAL A 293 -27.27 -3.60 -39.37
C VAL A 293 -26.23 -3.28 -38.31
N LYS A 294 -26.64 -2.54 -37.28
CA LYS A 294 -25.88 -2.40 -36.03
C LYS A 294 -25.74 -3.82 -35.48
N ARG A 295 -24.67 -4.51 -35.88
CA ARG A 295 -24.33 -5.83 -35.37
C ARG A 295 -24.13 -5.67 -33.86
N PRO A 296 -24.73 -6.52 -33.02
CA PRO A 296 -24.27 -6.61 -31.64
C PRO A 296 -22.77 -6.95 -31.70
N THR A 297 -21.97 -6.25 -30.91
CA THR A 297 -20.52 -6.42 -30.73
C THR A 297 -20.20 -7.82 -30.20
N PHE A 298 -20.31 -8.83 -31.05
CA PHE A 298 -19.80 -10.18 -30.81
C PHE A 298 -18.31 -10.17 -31.19
N GLU A 299 -17.50 -9.56 -30.31
CA GLU A 299 -16.06 -9.36 -30.52
C GLU A 299 -15.21 -10.56 -30.04
N LYS A 300 -15.87 -11.55 -29.41
CA LYS A 300 -15.28 -12.81 -28.94
C LYS A 300 -15.88 -13.97 -29.73
N GLU A 301 -15.01 -14.77 -30.35
CA GLU A 301 -15.41 -15.95 -31.13
C GLU A 301 -15.67 -17.16 -30.22
N PHE A 302 -14.90 -17.29 -29.14
CA PHE A 302 -15.01 -18.38 -28.18
C PHE A 302 -15.34 -17.91 -26.76
N ASP A 303 -15.95 -18.82 -25.98
CA ASP A 303 -16.15 -18.66 -24.54
C ASP A 303 -14.94 -19.18 -23.73
N GLU A 304 -14.70 -18.61 -22.55
CA GLU A 304 -13.56 -18.97 -21.70
C GLU A 304 -13.56 -20.45 -21.32
N LEU A 305 -14.75 -21.01 -21.05
CA LEU A 305 -14.90 -22.42 -20.69
C LEU A 305 -14.57 -23.35 -21.85
N GLN A 306 -14.84 -22.93 -23.09
CA GLN A 306 -14.50 -23.71 -24.28
C GLN A 306 -12.97 -23.78 -24.45
N PHE A 307 -12.28 -22.66 -24.30
CA PHE A 307 -10.81 -22.60 -24.33
C PHE A 307 -10.17 -23.43 -23.21
N ALA A 308 -10.70 -23.32 -21.99
CA ALA A 308 -10.24 -24.12 -20.86
C ALA A 308 -10.39 -25.62 -21.13
N ARG A 309 -11.55 -26.06 -21.66
CA ARG A 309 -11.81 -27.46 -22.02
C ARG A 309 -10.96 -27.93 -23.20
N ALA A 310 -10.63 -27.04 -24.12
CA ALA A 310 -9.75 -27.35 -25.25
C ALA A 310 -8.26 -27.41 -24.87
N GLY A 311 -7.89 -26.92 -23.69
CA GLY A 311 -6.49 -26.84 -23.24
C GLY A 311 -5.72 -25.64 -23.82
N VAL A 312 -6.43 -24.61 -24.30
CA VAL A 312 -5.81 -23.35 -24.74
C VAL A 312 -5.49 -22.52 -23.49
N PRO A 313 -4.24 -22.03 -23.31
CA PRO A 313 -3.89 -21.22 -22.16
C PRO A 313 -4.62 -19.87 -22.20
N ILE A 314 -5.29 -19.53 -21.10
CA ILE A 314 -6.11 -18.32 -21.01
C ILE A 314 -5.30 -17.20 -20.37
N GLY A 315 -4.90 -16.22 -21.18
CA GLY A 315 -4.17 -15.03 -20.76
C GLY A 315 -4.88 -14.25 -19.65
N LYS A 316 -4.14 -13.31 -19.03
CA LYS A 316 -4.69 -12.47 -17.96
C LYS A 316 -5.32 -11.21 -18.55
N GLN A 317 -6.47 -10.84 -18.01
CA GLN A 317 -7.08 -9.55 -18.35
C GLN A 317 -6.20 -8.41 -17.81
N PRO A 318 -5.96 -7.36 -18.61
CA PRO A 318 -5.20 -6.18 -18.18
C PRO A 318 -6.05 -5.35 -17.22
N LYS A 319 -6.24 -5.82 -15.99
CA LYS A 319 -6.93 -5.07 -14.93
C LYS A 319 -5.97 -4.72 -13.80
N ILE A 320 -6.08 -3.49 -13.32
CA ILE A 320 -5.36 -3.02 -12.15
C ILE A 320 -6.31 -3.11 -10.97
N ASP A 321 -6.13 -4.14 -10.14
CA ASP A 321 -6.94 -4.35 -8.94
C ASP A 321 -6.14 -3.92 -7.71
N LEU A 322 -6.10 -2.60 -7.49
CA LEU A 322 -5.44 -1.99 -6.34
C LEU A 322 -6.51 -1.53 -5.34
N ARG A 323 -6.67 -2.29 -4.25
CA ARG A 323 -7.58 -1.91 -3.18
C ARG A 323 -7.21 -0.53 -2.61
N ASN A 324 -8.20 0.36 -2.56
CA ASN A 324 -8.04 1.72 -2.07
C ASN A 324 -9.08 2.05 -0.98
N ASN A 325 -8.76 1.71 0.27
CA ASN A 325 -9.60 2.04 1.42
C ASN A 325 -9.22 3.40 2.06
N HIS A 326 -8.28 4.15 1.49
CA HIS A 326 -7.73 5.36 2.12
C HIS A 326 -8.78 6.47 2.27
N LEU A 327 -9.76 6.53 1.38
CA LEU A 327 -10.90 7.44 1.50
C LEU A 327 -11.72 7.15 2.78
N GLN A 328 -12.00 5.88 3.08
CA GLN A 328 -12.73 5.48 4.29
C GLN A 328 -11.94 5.89 5.54
N TYR A 329 -10.63 5.63 5.57
CA TYR A 329 -9.79 6.03 6.70
C TYR A 329 -9.72 7.55 6.86
N LEU A 330 -9.65 8.30 5.75
CA LEU A 330 -9.67 9.75 5.77
C LEU A 330 -10.92 10.28 6.48
N VAL A 331 -12.10 9.74 6.15
CA VAL A 331 -13.36 10.11 6.80
C VAL A 331 -13.31 9.81 8.30
N THR A 332 -12.80 8.62 8.69
CA THR A 332 -12.67 8.26 10.10
C THR A 332 -11.73 9.21 10.87
N TRP A 333 -10.55 9.52 10.33
CA TRP A 333 -9.57 10.35 11.03
C TRP A 333 -10.00 11.81 11.15
N TYR A 334 -10.57 12.40 10.09
CA TYR A 334 -11.11 13.75 10.18
C TYR A 334 -12.38 13.83 11.01
N GLY A 335 -13.25 12.81 10.94
CA GLY A 335 -14.41 12.70 11.82
C GLY A 335 -13.98 12.66 13.29
N LEU A 336 -13.02 11.80 13.63
CA LEU A 336 -12.47 11.69 14.98
C LEU A 336 -11.83 13.01 15.46
N SER A 337 -11.03 13.66 14.58
CA SER A 337 -10.44 14.97 14.88
C SER A 337 -11.51 16.04 15.14
N LEU A 338 -12.60 16.06 14.36
CA LEU A 338 -13.70 17.00 14.51
C LEU A 338 -14.46 16.77 15.83
N LEU A 339 -14.86 15.53 16.13
CA LEU A 339 -15.57 15.21 17.38
C LEU A 339 -14.72 15.55 18.61
N SER A 340 -13.44 15.21 18.60
CA SER A 340 -12.54 15.50 19.73
C SER A 340 -12.23 16.98 19.85
N SER A 341 -12.19 17.73 18.75
CA SER A 341 -12.09 19.18 18.77
C SER A 341 -13.33 19.84 19.37
N ILE A 342 -14.54 19.36 19.03
CA ILE A 342 -15.79 19.83 19.65
C ILE A 342 -15.76 19.56 21.15
N PHE A 343 -15.38 18.35 21.56
CA PHE A 343 -15.26 17.99 22.97
C PHE A 343 -14.26 18.89 23.71
N LEU A 344 -13.08 19.13 23.11
CA LEU A 344 -12.07 20.05 23.63
C LEU A 344 -12.61 21.47 23.80
N ILE A 345 -13.33 22.01 22.80
CA ILE A 345 -13.95 23.35 22.87
C ILE A 345 -14.99 23.43 23.99
N VAL A 346 -15.86 22.41 24.12
CA VAL A 346 -16.88 22.37 25.18
C VAL A 346 -16.21 22.28 26.56
N ALA A 347 -15.18 21.45 26.71
CA ALA A 347 -14.44 21.31 27.95
C ALA A 347 -13.70 22.61 28.33
N LEU A 348 -13.08 23.30 27.37
CA LEU A 348 -12.45 24.61 27.59
C LEU A 348 -13.50 25.68 27.97
N ARG A 349 -14.66 25.70 27.31
CA ARG A 349 -15.78 26.59 27.68
C ARG A 349 -16.27 26.31 29.10
N LYS A 350 -16.38 25.05 29.51
CA LYS A 350 -16.78 24.65 30.87
C LYS A 350 -15.69 24.99 31.90
N TYR A 351 -14.41 24.82 31.56
CA TYR A 351 -13.28 25.20 32.39
C TYR A 351 -13.19 26.71 32.61
N ASN A 352 -13.40 27.50 31.55
CA ASN A 352 -13.43 28.97 31.62
C ASN A 352 -14.68 29.50 32.33
N LYS A 353 -15.81 28.77 32.28
CA LYS A 353 -16.98 28.99 33.16
C LYS A 353 -16.74 28.47 34.59
N GLY A 354 -15.48 28.30 34.99
CA GLY A 354 -15.08 27.65 36.22
C GLY A 354 -15.89 28.11 37.42
N THR A 355 -16.09 27.15 38.32
CA THR A 355 -16.44 27.23 39.75
C THR A 355 -15.76 28.40 40.48
N ALA A 356 -16.07 29.63 40.11
CA ALA A 356 -15.99 30.78 40.97
C ALA A 356 -17.27 30.72 41.80
N ILE A 357 -17.21 29.98 42.92
CA ILE A 357 -18.14 30.29 44.01
C ILE A 357 -17.84 31.75 44.32
N ALA A 358 -18.78 32.65 44.04
CA ALA A 358 -18.60 34.07 44.33
C ALA A 358 -18.11 34.20 45.78
N PRO A 359 -17.15 35.09 46.09
CA PRO A 359 -16.64 35.24 47.46
C PRO A 359 -17.78 35.41 48.48
N ASP A 360 -18.89 36.02 48.06
CA ASP A 360 -20.11 36.16 48.85
C ASP A 360 -20.84 34.83 49.13
N GLN A 361 -20.91 33.93 48.15
CA GLN A 361 -21.49 32.60 48.32
C GLN A 361 -20.66 31.78 49.32
N LEU A 362 -19.33 31.84 49.20
CA LEU A 362 -18.38 31.22 50.13
C LEU A 362 -18.50 31.77 51.55
N LYS A 363 -18.68 33.10 51.69
CA LYS A 363 -18.92 33.77 52.98
C LYS A 363 -20.26 33.34 53.57
N SER A 364 -21.31 33.23 52.75
CA SER A 364 -22.64 32.81 53.19
C SER A 364 -22.67 31.37 53.68
N ASP A 365 -21.96 30.45 53.01
CA ASP A 365 -21.89 29.05 53.42
C ASP A 365 -21.08 28.87 54.70
N LYS A 366 -19.99 29.64 54.87
CA LYS A 366 -19.24 29.71 56.14
C LYS A 366 -20.10 30.22 57.29
N LEU A 367 -20.90 31.28 57.07
CA LEU A 367 -21.82 31.81 58.09
C LEU A 367 -22.93 30.82 58.44
N LYS A 368 -23.53 30.15 57.45
CA LYS A 368 -24.54 29.09 57.69
C LYS A 368 -23.95 27.93 58.48
N HIS A 369 -22.72 27.52 58.17
CA HIS A 369 -22.03 26.48 58.91
C HIS A 369 -21.75 26.94 60.35
N ALA A 370 -21.20 28.14 60.56
CA ALA A 370 -20.97 28.68 61.90
C ALA A 370 -22.24 28.70 62.74
N LYS A 371 -23.37 29.15 62.18
CA LYS A 371 -24.68 29.18 62.85
C LYS A 371 -25.26 27.79 63.17
N LYS A 372 -24.82 26.74 62.48
CA LYS A 372 -25.31 25.37 62.69
C LYS A 372 -24.58 24.66 63.85
N TYR A 373 -23.37 25.10 64.18
CA TYR A 373 -22.48 24.44 65.15
C TYR A 373 -22.06 25.34 66.32
N MET A 374 -22.44 26.61 66.31
CA MET A 374 -22.59 27.46 67.50
C MET A 374 -24.03 27.34 67.98
#